data_AF-A0A1S8LMS4-F1
#
_entry.id   AF-A0A1S8LMS4-F1
#
_cell.length_a   1.000
_cell.length_b   1.000
_cell.length_c   1.000
_cell.angle_alpha   90.00
_cell.angle_beta   90.00
_cell.angle_gamma   90.00
#
_symmetry.space_group_name_H-M   'P 1'
#
loop_
_entity.id
_entity.type
_entity.pdbx_description
1 polymer ?
#
loop_
_entity_poly.entity_id
_entity_poly.type
_entity_poly.pdbx_seq_one_letter_code
_entity_poly.pdbx_strand_id
1 'polypeptide(L)'
;MEYFITIYDSIFDVGCERSGYWNDCSYFCAAGGELDIFFLYGPTIKEVVKNYTDLTGKAKLPPRYSLGYTGSTMYYTELDKGSDKTILKFLDKCVEEEILCDGFFLSSGYTSSKDNKRYVFNWNYDRFNDPKDFVEHMKKKGAALVPNIKPGMLKSYPLYKEFDKAYAYIKDELGKESQMERYWGGHASFVDFTNPKGRDIWKKHLKASLVSLGITSI
;
A
#
# COMPACT_ATOMS: atom_id res chain seq x y z
N MET A 1 15.99 -25.11 -2.40
CA MET A 1 15.99 -23.68 -2.00
C MET A 1 16.04 -23.63 -0.49
N GLU A 2 16.85 -22.74 0.05
CA GLU A 2 16.90 -22.43 1.48
C GLU A 2 15.98 -21.23 1.76
N TYR A 3 15.13 -21.34 2.77
CA TYR A 3 14.23 -20.27 3.18
C TYR A 3 14.45 -19.99 4.68
N PHE A 4 14.99 -18.80 4.96
CA PHE A 4 15.32 -18.34 6.31
C PHE A 4 14.14 -17.53 6.85
N ILE A 5 13.62 -17.90 8.02
CA ILE A 5 12.53 -17.17 8.67
C ILE A 5 13.12 -16.24 9.72
N THR A 6 13.13 -14.95 9.42
CA THR A 6 13.53 -13.92 10.38
C THR A 6 12.89 -12.57 10.05
N ILE A 7 12.68 -11.75 11.09
CA ILE A 7 12.30 -10.34 10.98
C ILE A 7 13.46 -9.40 11.33
N TYR A 8 14.60 -9.95 11.73
CA TYR A 8 15.78 -9.18 12.13
C TYR A 8 16.60 -8.76 10.91
N ASP A 9 17.31 -7.65 11.05
CA ASP A 9 18.30 -7.21 10.07
C ASP A 9 19.29 -8.36 9.79
N SER A 10 19.47 -8.66 8.51
CA SER A 10 20.18 -9.86 8.06
C SER A 10 21.11 -9.58 6.90
N ILE A 11 22.20 -10.33 6.84
CA ILE A 11 23.17 -10.35 5.74
C ILE A 11 23.04 -11.70 5.04
N PHE A 12 22.95 -11.63 3.71
CA PHE A 12 22.97 -12.80 2.84
C PHE A 12 24.17 -12.65 1.89
N ASP A 13 25.22 -13.42 2.13
CA ASP A 13 26.41 -13.48 1.27
C ASP A 13 26.33 -14.73 0.40
N VAL A 14 26.45 -14.56 -0.92
CA VAL A 14 26.38 -15.66 -1.89
C VAL A 14 27.68 -15.75 -2.67
N GLY A 15 28.75 -16.19 -2.00
CA GLY A 15 30.06 -16.31 -2.64
C GLY A 15 30.70 -14.96 -2.96
N CYS A 16 30.33 -13.91 -2.21
CA CYS A 16 30.89 -12.57 -2.39
C CYS A 16 32.18 -12.39 -1.58
N GLU A 17 32.38 -13.14 -0.51
CA GLU A 17 33.61 -13.11 0.28
C GLU A 17 34.81 -13.60 -0.54
N ARG A 18 35.81 -12.73 -0.74
CA ARG A 18 37.07 -13.08 -1.38
C ARG A 18 38.13 -13.34 -0.32
N SER A 19 38.57 -14.58 -0.21
CA SER A 19 39.64 -14.99 0.71
C SER A 19 40.82 -15.59 -0.06
N GLY A 20 42.04 -15.22 0.34
CA GLY A 20 43.26 -15.90 -0.13
C GLY A 20 43.55 -17.23 0.56
N TYR A 21 42.77 -17.58 1.59
CA TYR A 21 42.98 -18.76 2.45
C TYR A 21 41.80 -19.74 2.45
N TRP A 22 40.61 -19.30 2.05
CA TRP A 22 39.38 -20.10 2.06
C TRP A 22 38.77 -20.14 0.67
N ASN A 23 38.12 -21.27 0.35
CA ASN A 23 37.31 -21.39 -0.87
C ASN A 23 36.05 -20.51 -0.76
N ASP A 24 35.45 -20.22 -1.92
CA ASP A 24 34.17 -19.51 -2.00
C ASP A 24 33.13 -20.16 -1.07
N CYS A 25 32.54 -19.35 -0.21
CA CYS A 25 31.51 -19.77 0.72
C CYS A 25 30.30 -18.81 0.65
N SER A 26 29.13 -19.32 1.02
CA SER A 26 27.94 -18.51 1.23
C SER A 26 27.59 -18.58 2.71
N TYR A 27 27.16 -17.47 3.29
CA TYR A 27 26.73 -17.44 4.67
C TYR A 27 25.50 -16.54 4.85
N PHE A 28 24.76 -16.86 5.90
CA PHE A 28 23.66 -16.05 6.39
C PHE A 28 23.92 -15.70 7.84
N CYS A 29 23.70 -14.44 8.20
CA CYS A 29 23.65 -14.03 9.59
C CYS A 29 22.50 -13.04 9.81
N ALA A 30 21.95 -13.06 11.03
CA ALA A 30 20.92 -12.13 11.47
C ALA A 30 21.36 -11.48 12.78
N ALA A 31 20.94 -10.23 13.01
CA ALA A 31 21.28 -9.47 14.23
C ALA A 31 20.71 -10.10 15.51
N GLY A 32 19.74 -11.00 15.39
CA GLY A 32 19.14 -11.73 16.50
C GLY A 32 18.11 -12.75 16.04
N GLY A 33 17.39 -13.31 17.01
CA GLY A 33 16.38 -14.35 16.79
C GLY A 33 16.97 -15.76 16.74
N GLU A 34 16.08 -16.73 16.53
CA GLU A 34 16.44 -18.13 16.28
C GLU A 34 16.75 -18.31 14.79
N LEU A 35 17.65 -19.26 14.48
CA LEU A 35 17.96 -19.60 13.10
C LEU A 35 17.00 -20.69 12.61
N ASP A 36 15.86 -20.25 12.06
CA ASP A 36 14.87 -21.12 11.43
C ASP A 36 15.08 -21.20 9.92
N ILE A 37 15.45 -22.39 9.42
CA ILE A 37 15.73 -22.63 8.00
C ILE A 37 14.89 -23.79 7.47
N PHE A 38 14.22 -23.57 6.33
CA PHE A 38 13.51 -24.60 5.59
C PHE A 38 14.26 -24.95 4.29
N PHE A 39 14.55 -26.23 4.10
CA PHE A 39 15.07 -26.75 2.84
C PHE A 39 13.92 -27.24 1.97
N LEU A 40 13.58 -26.45 0.95
CA LEU A 40 12.50 -26.72 0.03
C LEU A 40 13.06 -27.40 -1.23
N TYR A 41 12.86 -28.71 -1.30
CA TYR A 41 13.30 -29.54 -2.41
C TYR A 41 12.24 -29.65 -3.52
N GLY A 42 12.70 -29.83 -4.75
CA GLY A 42 11.89 -30.17 -5.92
C GLY A 42 12.83 -30.42 -7.11
N PRO A 43 12.64 -31.49 -7.90
CA PRO A 43 13.52 -31.76 -9.04
C PRO A 43 13.44 -30.68 -10.14
N THR A 44 12.40 -29.83 -10.10
CA THR A 44 12.25 -28.65 -10.95
C THR A 44 12.02 -27.36 -10.16
N ILE A 45 12.36 -26.22 -10.75
CA ILE A 45 12.07 -24.89 -10.17
C ILE A 45 10.55 -24.73 -9.88
N LYS A 46 9.70 -25.26 -10.76
CA LYS A 46 8.24 -25.22 -10.58
C LYS A 46 7.80 -25.92 -9.30
N GLU A 47 8.40 -27.05 -8.96
CA GLU A 47 8.08 -27.77 -7.72
C GLU A 47 8.66 -27.07 -6.50
N VAL A 48 9.86 -26.48 -6.59
CA VAL A 48 10.42 -25.65 -5.51
C VAL A 48 9.50 -24.47 -5.19
N VAL A 49 9.02 -23.73 -6.21
CA VAL A 49 8.07 -22.62 -6.03
C VAL A 49 6.72 -23.11 -5.48
N LYS A 50 6.24 -24.26 -5.96
CA LYS A 50 5.02 -24.88 -5.41
C LYS A 50 5.19 -25.19 -3.92
N ASN A 51 6.26 -25.86 -3.52
CA ASN A 51 6.49 -26.23 -2.12
C ASN A 51 6.71 -24.99 -1.23
N TYR A 52 7.37 -23.96 -1.75
CA TYR A 52 7.49 -22.67 -1.09
C TYR A 52 6.13 -22.00 -0.84
N THR A 53 5.26 -21.96 -1.85
CA THR A 53 3.93 -21.35 -1.73
C THR A 53 2.93 -22.23 -0.98
N ASP A 54 3.14 -23.54 -0.92
CA ASP A 54 2.41 -24.46 -0.04
C ASP A 54 2.72 -24.13 1.44
N LEU A 55 3.94 -23.69 1.77
CA LEU A 55 4.35 -23.28 3.12
C LEU A 55 3.98 -21.82 3.46
N THR A 56 4.24 -20.87 2.57
CA THR A 56 4.16 -19.41 2.85
C THR A 56 2.85 -18.76 2.41
N GLY A 57 2.02 -19.50 1.67
CA GLY A 57 0.74 -19.05 1.16
C GLY A 57 0.74 -18.86 -0.37
N LYS A 58 -0.39 -19.22 -0.99
CA LYS A 58 -0.58 -19.07 -2.43
C LYS A 58 -1.16 -17.71 -2.77
N ALA A 59 -0.70 -17.13 -3.87
CA ALA A 59 -1.34 -15.96 -4.46
C ALA A 59 -2.81 -16.29 -4.77
N LYS A 60 -3.73 -15.43 -4.32
CA LYS A 60 -5.15 -15.53 -4.67
C LYS A 60 -5.34 -15.08 -6.11
N LEU A 61 -6.29 -15.71 -6.81
CA LEU A 61 -6.70 -15.24 -8.14
C LEU A 61 -7.23 -13.80 -8.01
N PRO A 62 -6.63 -12.82 -8.72
CA PRO A 62 -7.07 -11.43 -8.61
C PRO A 62 -8.40 -11.24 -9.36
N PRO A 63 -9.13 -10.14 -9.10
CA PRO A 63 -10.34 -9.82 -9.86
C PRO A 63 -10.01 -9.57 -11.33
N ARG A 64 -10.90 -9.98 -12.24
CA ARG A 64 -10.64 -9.94 -13.69
C ARG A 64 -10.21 -8.56 -14.21
N TYR A 65 -10.80 -7.49 -13.70
CA TYR A 65 -10.49 -6.11 -14.13
C TYR A 65 -9.03 -5.73 -13.86
N SER A 66 -8.35 -6.34 -12.88
CA SER A 66 -6.96 -5.99 -12.55
C SER A 66 -5.94 -6.57 -13.53
N LEU A 67 -6.38 -7.40 -14.47
CA LEU A 67 -5.56 -7.94 -15.56
C LEU A 67 -5.61 -7.05 -16.82
N GLY A 68 -6.54 -6.09 -16.84
CA GLY A 68 -6.72 -5.14 -17.92
C GLY A 68 -5.83 -3.90 -17.79
N TYR A 69 -5.95 -3.00 -18.77
CA TYR A 69 -5.27 -1.71 -18.71
C TYR A 69 -5.95 -0.79 -17.71
N THR A 70 -5.15 -0.09 -16.90
CA THR A 70 -5.64 0.88 -15.91
C THR A 70 -4.88 2.19 -16.03
N GLY A 71 -5.60 3.30 -16.08
CA GLY A 71 -5.00 4.64 -16.08
C GLY A 71 -4.38 5.00 -14.72
N SER A 72 -3.28 5.75 -14.73
CA SER A 72 -2.68 6.31 -13.52
C SER A 72 -1.78 7.49 -13.84
N THR A 73 -1.96 8.61 -13.14
CA THR A 73 -1.04 9.75 -13.19
C THR A 73 -1.36 10.75 -12.09
N MET A 74 -0.33 11.44 -11.60
CA MET A 74 -0.50 12.55 -10.65
C MET A 74 -1.36 13.67 -11.25
N TYR A 75 -1.20 13.98 -12.54
CA TYR A 75 -1.83 15.12 -13.22
C TYR A 75 -3.35 15.17 -13.00
N TYR A 76 -4.06 14.08 -13.30
CA TYR A 76 -5.52 14.04 -13.18
C TYR A 76 -5.99 14.22 -11.73
N THR A 77 -5.17 13.83 -10.76
CA THR A 77 -5.49 13.96 -9.33
C THR A 77 -5.06 15.29 -8.71
N GLU A 78 -4.33 16.12 -9.46
CA GLU A 78 -3.73 17.37 -8.98
C GLU A 78 -4.28 18.64 -9.63
N LEU A 79 -5.28 18.52 -10.51
CA LEU A 79 -5.99 19.68 -11.04
C LEU A 79 -6.55 20.54 -9.90
N ASP A 80 -6.69 21.85 -10.13
CA ASP A 80 -7.26 22.73 -9.10
C ASP A 80 -8.73 22.39 -8.83
N LYS A 81 -9.48 21.99 -9.87
CA LYS A 81 -10.88 21.57 -9.81
C LYS A 81 -11.21 20.55 -10.90
N GLY A 82 -12.25 19.74 -10.68
CA GLY A 82 -12.83 18.87 -11.72
C GLY A 82 -11.95 17.69 -12.13
N SER A 83 -11.17 17.14 -11.19
CA SER A 83 -10.40 15.91 -11.38
C SER A 83 -11.31 14.72 -11.71
N ASP A 84 -12.43 14.59 -10.99
CA ASP A 84 -13.48 13.60 -11.25
C ASP A 84 -13.91 13.59 -12.73
N LYS A 85 -14.35 14.73 -13.25
CA LYS A 85 -14.82 14.92 -14.63
C LYS A 85 -13.72 14.64 -15.64
N THR A 86 -12.49 15.03 -15.35
CA THR A 86 -11.37 14.85 -16.27
C THR A 86 -10.96 13.39 -16.37
N ILE A 87 -11.03 12.63 -15.27
CA ILE A 87 -10.83 11.17 -15.28
C ILE A 87 -11.96 10.48 -16.07
N LEU A 88 -13.21 10.89 -15.88
CA LEU A 88 -14.33 10.34 -16.65
C LEU A 88 -14.18 10.60 -18.15
N LYS A 89 -13.72 11.79 -18.54
CA LYS A 89 -13.40 12.12 -19.95
C LYS A 89 -12.23 11.31 -20.50
N PHE A 90 -11.24 10.99 -19.67
CA PHE A 90 -10.15 10.09 -20.06
C PHE A 90 -10.70 8.69 -20.41
N LEU A 91 -11.63 8.17 -19.60
CA LEU A 91 -12.29 6.90 -19.92
C LEU A 91 -13.12 6.98 -21.21
N ASP A 92 -13.83 8.09 -21.43
CA ASP A 92 -14.52 8.33 -22.71
C ASP A 92 -13.55 8.32 -23.88
N LYS A 93 -12.38 8.95 -23.71
CA LYS A 93 -11.34 8.95 -24.73
C LYS A 93 -10.77 7.56 -25.01
N CYS A 94 -10.59 6.74 -23.98
CA CYS A 94 -10.19 5.34 -24.16
C CYS A 94 -11.21 4.59 -25.03
N VAL A 95 -12.51 4.79 -24.81
CA VAL A 95 -13.56 4.18 -25.63
C VAL A 95 -13.51 4.69 -27.08
N GLU A 96 -13.36 6.01 -27.28
CA GLU A 96 -13.22 6.60 -28.64
C GLU A 96 -12.04 6.05 -29.42
N GLU A 97 -10.92 5.77 -28.74
CA GLU A 97 -9.68 5.25 -29.34
C GLU A 97 -9.62 3.72 -29.35
N GLU A 98 -10.73 3.03 -29.05
CA GLU A 98 -10.82 1.56 -29.01
C GLU A 98 -9.83 0.90 -28.01
N ILE A 99 -9.48 1.62 -26.94
CA ILE A 99 -8.63 1.14 -25.84
C ILE A 99 -9.52 0.70 -24.67
N LEU A 100 -9.52 -0.59 -24.35
CA LEU A 100 -10.22 -1.11 -23.17
C LEU A 100 -9.49 -0.68 -21.89
N CYS A 101 -10.14 0.14 -21.07
CA CYS A 101 -9.62 0.62 -19.80
C CYS A 101 -10.50 0.13 -18.65
N ASP A 102 -9.98 -0.80 -17.86
CA ASP A 102 -10.71 -1.51 -16.79
C ASP A 102 -10.64 -0.78 -15.43
N GLY A 103 -9.88 0.31 -15.33
CA GLY A 103 -9.81 1.08 -14.08
C GLY A 103 -8.92 2.31 -14.09
N PHE A 104 -8.91 3.01 -12.96
CA PHE A 104 -8.07 4.19 -12.74
C PHE A 104 -7.52 4.22 -11.32
N PHE A 105 -6.19 4.36 -11.20
CA PHE A 105 -5.51 4.54 -9.92
C PHE A 105 -5.48 6.03 -9.52
N LEU A 106 -6.09 6.37 -8.39
CA LEU A 106 -5.97 7.72 -7.83
C LEU A 106 -4.64 7.84 -7.11
N SER A 107 -3.71 8.51 -7.77
CA SER A 107 -2.51 9.04 -7.15
C SER A 107 -2.84 10.04 -6.03
N SER A 108 -1.88 10.30 -5.15
CA SER A 108 -2.09 11.01 -3.88
C SER A 108 -2.66 12.45 -3.96
N GLY A 109 -2.86 13.03 -5.14
CA GLY A 109 -3.51 14.33 -5.30
C GLY A 109 -4.96 14.34 -4.81
N TYR A 110 -5.68 13.22 -4.89
CA TYR A 110 -7.09 13.14 -4.43
C TYR A 110 -7.25 13.38 -2.93
N THR A 111 -6.21 13.05 -2.16
CA THR A 111 -6.21 13.08 -0.69
C THR A 111 -5.61 14.37 -0.13
N SER A 112 -5.30 15.32 -1.01
CA SER A 112 -4.73 16.61 -0.63
C SER A 112 -5.71 17.48 0.17
N SER A 113 -5.17 18.26 1.09
CA SER A 113 -5.90 19.23 1.91
C SER A 113 -5.58 20.66 1.50
N LYS A 114 -6.33 21.62 2.05
CA LYS A 114 -6.17 23.06 1.76
C LYS A 114 -4.79 23.63 2.12
N ASP A 115 -4.07 22.99 3.04
CA ASP A 115 -2.69 23.31 3.42
C ASP A 115 -1.64 22.59 2.55
N ASN A 116 -2.05 22.03 1.41
CA ASN A 116 -1.22 21.28 0.46
C ASN A 116 -0.52 20.05 1.05
N LYS A 117 -1.02 19.53 2.18
CA LYS A 117 -0.62 18.24 2.74
C LYS A 117 -1.51 17.14 2.22
N ARG A 118 -1.14 15.90 2.49
CA ARG A 118 -1.87 14.72 2.04
C ARG A 118 -2.18 13.86 3.24
N TYR A 119 -3.47 13.69 3.48
CA TYR A 119 -3.99 13.02 4.66
C TYR A 119 -4.75 11.79 4.23
N VAL A 120 -4.38 10.60 4.70
CA VAL A 120 -5.10 9.36 4.37
C VAL A 120 -6.57 9.48 4.80
N PHE A 121 -7.49 8.89 4.04
CA PHE A 121 -8.95 8.98 4.23
C PHE A 121 -9.57 10.38 4.05
N ASN A 122 -8.81 11.33 3.54
CA ASN A 122 -9.33 12.64 3.15
C ASN A 122 -9.70 12.64 1.65
N TRP A 123 -10.77 13.34 1.30
CA TRP A 123 -11.08 13.67 -0.09
C TRP A 123 -10.91 15.18 -0.30
N ASN A 124 -10.22 15.56 -1.37
CA ASN A 124 -10.20 16.94 -1.81
C ASN A 124 -11.49 17.24 -2.58
N TYR A 125 -12.47 17.84 -1.89
CA TYR A 125 -13.77 18.17 -2.48
C TYR A 125 -13.77 19.33 -3.48
N ASP A 126 -12.67 20.09 -3.59
CA ASP A 126 -12.53 21.07 -4.68
C ASP A 126 -12.21 20.35 -6.01
N ARG A 127 -11.48 19.22 -5.92
CA ARG A 127 -11.07 18.37 -7.05
C ARG A 127 -12.09 17.28 -7.39
N PHE A 128 -12.67 16.66 -6.37
CA PHE A 128 -13.62 15.56 -6.43
C PHE A 128 -14.88 15.96 -5.67
N ASN A 129 -15.78 16.68 -6.35
CA ASN A 129 -16.88 17.40 -5.70
C ASN A 129 -17.86 16.46 -4.97
N ASP A 130 -18.16 15.33 -5.60
CA ASP A 130 -18.98 14.27 -5.01
C ASP A 130 -18.29 12.91 -5.27
N PRO A 131 -17.46 12.42 -4.33
CA PRO A 131 -16.79 11.15 -4.49
C PRO A 131 -17.74 9.96 -4.70
N LYS A 132 -18.96 10.01 -4.15
CA LYS A 132 -19.95 8.94 -4.32
C LYS A 132 -20.48 8.92 -5.75
N ASP A 133 -20.88 10.09 -6.26
CA ASP A 133 -21.32 10.22 -7.65
C ASP A 133 -20.21 9.86 -8.65
N PHE A 134 -18.97 10.28 -8.36
CA PHE A 134 -17.82 9.91 -9.18
C PHE A 134 -17.61 8.39 -9.24
N VAL A 135 -17.66 7.69 -8.10
CA VAL A 135 -17.54 6.22 -8.04
C VAL A 135 -18.67 5.54 -8.82
N GLU A 136 -19.91 6.02 -8.69
CA GLU A 136 -21.04 5.49 -9.47
C GLU A 136 -20.85 5.69 -10.98
N HIS A 137 -20.30 6.82 -11.41
CA HIS A 137 -19.97 7.05 -12.83
C HIS A 137 -18.83 6.16 -13.33
N MET A 138 -17.77 5.96 -12.55
CA MET A 138 -16.70 5.00 -12.87
C MET A 138 -17.27 3.59 -13.09
N LYS A 139 -18.15 3.16 -12.17
CA LYS A 139 -18.83 1.86 -12.25
C LYS A 139 -19.73 1.73 -13.48
N LYS A 140 -20.50 2.76 -13.82
CA LYS A 140 -21.33 2.79 -15.05
C LYS A 140 -20.48 2.65 -16.32
N LYS A 141 -19.26 3.18 -16.32
CA LYS A 141 -18.29 3.04 -17.41
C LYS A 141 -17.53 1.70 -17.39
N GLY A 142 -17.81 0.81 -16.42
CA GLY A 142 -17.14 -0.49 -16.30
C GLY A 142 -15.71 -0.41 -15.74
N ALA A 143 -15.31 0.72 -15.17
CA ALA A 143 -13.95 0.95 -14.67
C ALA A 143 -13.88 0.90 -13.13
N ALA A 144 -12.93 0.14 -12.59
CA ALA A 144 -12.62 0.14 -11.15
C ALA A 144 -11.87 1.42 -10.74
N LEU A 145 -12.10 1.89 -9.52
CA LEU A 145 -11.36 3.01 -8.93
C LEU A 145 -10.42 2.49 -7.84
N VAL A 146 -9.14 2.85 -7.90
CA VAL A 146 -8.12 2.35 -6.96
C VAL A 146 -7.42 3.52 -6.25
N PRO A 147 -7.91 3.96 -5.09
CA PRO A 147 -7.33 5.09 -4.38
C PRO A 147 -6.06 4.72 -3.63
N ASN A 148 -5.00 5.50 -3.82
CA ASN A 148 -3.77 5.33 -3.05
C ASN A 148 -4.01 5.61 -1.56
N ILE A 149 -3.66 4.67 -0.68
CA ILE A 149 -3.64 4.86 0.77
C ILE A 149 -2.25 4.58 1.34
N LYS A 150 -1.88 5.26 2.42
CA LYS A 150 -0.60 5.04 3.12
C LYS A 150 -0.81 5.07 4.63
N PRO A 151 -0.15 4.20 5.41
CA PRO A 151 -0.38 4.08 6.85
C PRO A 151 0.33 5.13 7.71
N GLY A 152 1.11 6.03 7.10
CA GLY A 152 1.74 7.16 7.79
C GLY A 152 0.75 8.32 7.99
N MET A 153 0.62 8.77 9.23
CA MET A 153 -0.30 9.83 9.65
C MET A 153 0.50 11.07 10.05
N LEU A 154 0.41 12.15 9.27
CA LEU A 154 1.05 13.42 9.60
C LEU A 154 0.53 13.96 10.94
N LYS A 155 1.42 14.48 11.80
CA LYS A 155 1.04 15.06 13.11
C LYS A 155 0.04 16.21 12.99
N SER A 156 0.05 16.92 11.86
CA SER A 156 -0.91 18.00 11.57
C SER A 156 -2.28 17.52 11.11
N TYR A 157 -2.45 16.23 10.81
CA TYR A 157 -3.73 15.69 10.36
C TYR A 157 -4.74 15.67 11.52
N PRO A 158 -5.95 16.24 11.40
CA PRO A 158 -6.91 16.25 12.51
C PRO A 158 -7.23 14.86 13.08
N LEU A 159 -7.26 13.83 12.24
CA LEU A 159 -7.51 12.45 12.66
C LEU A 159 -6.35 11.86 13.50
N TYR A 160 -5.16 12.48 13.48
CA TYR A 160 -4.01 11.99 14.22
C TYR A 160 -4.31 11.78 15.70
N LYS A 161 -5.09 12.71 16.30
CA LYS A 161 -5.45 12.69 17.72
C LYS A 161 -6.30 11.48 18.13
N GLU A 162 -7.11 10.93 17.23
CA GLU A 162 -7.93 9.75 17.54
C GLU A 162 -7.05 8.51 17.74
N PHE A 163 -6.09 8.31 16.84
CA PHE A 163 -5.13 7.21 16.93
C PHE A 163 -4.17 7.39 18.12
N ASP A 164 -3.69 8.62 18.35
CA ASP A 164 -2.77 8.90 19.45
C ASP A 164 -3.41 8.62 20.82
N LYS A 165 -4.66 9.07 21.03
CA LYS A 165 -5.46 8.77 22.24
C LYS A 165 -5.70 7.27 22.45
N ALA A 166 -5.76 6.52 21.37
CA ALA A 166 -5.94 5.07 21.41
C ALA A 166 -4.62 4.29 21.59
N TYR A 167 -3.49 4.99 21.70
CA TYR A 167 -2.14 4.42 21.70
C TYR A 167 -1.90 3.53 20.47
N ALA A 168 -2.44 3.94 19.32
CA ALA A 168 -2.52 3.15 18.09
C ALA A 168 -1.39 3.44 17.07
N TYR A 169 -0.33 4.13 17.50
CA TYR A 169 0.88 4.34 16.73
C TYR A 169 2.01 3.48 17.26
N ILE A 170 2.94 3.13 16.38
CA ILE A 170 4.22 2.52 16.77
C ILE A 170 4.88 3.46 17.80
N LYS A 171 5.35 2.90 18.89
CA LYS A 171 5.99 3.63 19.98
C LYS A 171 7.50 3.75 19.76
N ASP A 172 8.09 4.75 20.41
CA ASP A 172 9.54 4.88 20.51
C ASP A 172 10.19 3.67 21.21
N GLU A 173 11.52 3.62 21.19
CA GLU A 173 12.31 2.56 21.82
C GLU A 173 12.06 2.42 23.34
N LEU A 174 11.56 3.47 24.00
CA LEU A 174 11.23 3.47 25.43
C LEU A 174 9.77 3.05 25.68
N GLY A 175 8.97 2.85 24.62
CA GLY A 175 7.55 2.54 24.69
C GLY A 175 6.66 3.69 25.18
N LYS A 176 7.18 4.93 25.24
CA LYS A 176 6.51 6.06 25.92
C LYS A 176 5.70 6.90 24.95
N GLU A 177 6.35 7.43 23.92
CA GLU A 177 5.72 8.32 22.96
C GLU A 177 5.48 7.63 21.63
N SER A 178 4.59 8.19 20.82
CA SER A 178 4.37 7.74 19.44
C SER A 178 5.61 8.11 18.62
N GLN A 179 6.26 7.12 18.00
CA GLN A 179 7.47 7.31 17.19
C GLN A 179 7.19 8.28 16.04
N MET A 180 8.07 9.26 15.88
CA MET A 180 7.91 10.34 14.91
C MET A 180 8.99 10.24 13.84
N GLU A 181 8.56 10.10 12.59
CA GLU A 181 9.44 9.93 11.45
C GLU A 181 9.29 11.07 10.44
N ARG A 182 10.33 11.27 9.62
CA ARG A 182 10.25 12.16 8.47
C ARG A 182 9.42 11.49 7.38
N TYR A 183 8.31 12.13 7.03
CA TYR A 183 7.40 11.66 6.01
C TYR A 183 7.13 12.75 4.97
N TRP A 184 6.50 12.36 3.86
CA TRP A 184 6.13 13.33 2.85
C TRP A 184 5.06 14.27 3.40
N GLY A 185 5.36 15.58 3.42
CA GLY A 185 4.49 16.61 4.01
C GLY A 185 4.78 16.95 5.48
N GLY A 186 5.79 16.33 6.10
CA GLY A 186 6.26 16.68 7.44
C GLY A 186 6.46 15.47 8.36
N HIS A 187 6.42 15.72 9.67
CA HIS A 187 6.56 14.67 10.68
C HIS A 187 5.28 13.84 10.79
N ALA A 188 5.42 12.51 10.81
CA ALA A 188 4.32 11.55 10.91
C ALA A 188 4.62 10.41 11.87
N SER A 189 3.57 9.76 12.35
CA SER A 189 3.64 8.46 13.03
C SER A 189 2.94 7.39 12.19
N PHE A 190 3.40 6.15 12.29
CA PHE A 190 2.84 5.01 11.57
C PHE A 190 1.89 4.24 12.46
N VAL A 191 0.72 3.87 11.91
CA VAL A 191 -0.29 3.08 12.63
C VAL A 191 0.30 1.72 13.01
N ASP A 192 0.19 1.37 14.29
CA ASP A 192 0.56 0.05 14.78
C ASP A 192 -0.60 -0.93 14.49
N PHE A 193 -0.44 -1.74 13.46
CA PHE A 193 -1.41 -2.77 13.09
C PHE A 193 -1.32 -4.04 13.93
N THR A 194 -0.35 -4.18 14.84
CA THR A 194 -0.35 -5.24 15.86
C THR A 194 -1.33 -4.90 17.00
N ASN A 195 -1.55 -3.61 17.25
CA ASN A 195 -2.58 -3.13 18.18
C ASN A 195 -4.00 -3.27 17.60
N PRO A 196 -4.92 -4.02 18.25
CA PRO A 196 -6.31 -4.16 17.79
C PRO A 196 -7.05 -2.82 17.65
N LYS A 197 -6.80 -1.85 18.55
CA LYS A 197 -7.44 -0.53 18.47
C LYS A 197 -7.02 0.22 17.20
N GLY A 198 -5.75 0.09 16.80
CA GLY A 198 -5.25 0.67 15.55
C GLY A 198 -5.94 0.07 14.34
N ARG A 199 -6.10 -1.26 14.31
CA ARG A 199 -6.86 -1.95 13.25
C ARG A 199 -8.31 -1.51 13.20
N ASP A 200 -8.97 -1.38 14.35
CA ASP A 200 -10.40 -1.03 14.42
C ASP A 200 -10.66 0.41 13.96
N ILE A 201 -9.87 1.37 14.43
CA ILE A 201 -9.98 2.78 14.02
C ILE A 201 -9.65 2.92 12.53
N TRP A 202 -8.59 2.26 12.05
CA TRP A 202 -8.26 2.23 10.62
C TRP A 202 -9.41 1.66 9.79
N LYS A 203 -9.95 0.50 10.17
CA LYS A 203 -11.07 -0.15 9.47
C LYS A 203 -12.31 0.73 9.44
N LYS A 204 -12.63 1.43 10.53
CA LYS A 204 -13.74 2.40 10.59
C LYS A 204 -13.57 3.51 9.54
N HIS A 205 -12.40 4.16 9.51
CA HIS A 205 -12.16 5.28 8.60
C HIS A 205 -11.98 4.84 7.14
N LEU A 206 -11.33 3.71 6.89
CA LEU A 206 -11.25 3.10 5.56
C LEU A 206 -12.65 2.79 5.01
N LYS A 207 -13.52 2.20 5.84
CA LYS A 207 -14.90 1.91 5.44
C LYS A 207 -15.68 3.18 5.15
N ALA A 208 -15.60 4.17 6.04
CA ALA A 208 -16.34 5.42 5.89
C ALA A 208 -15.89 6.21 4.65
N SER A 209 -14.58 6.36 4.45
CA SER A 209 -14.02 7.24 3.40
C SER A 209 -13.99 6.61 2.01
N LEU A 210 -13.85 5.28 1.90
CA LEU A 210 -13.69 4.60 0.61
C LEU A 210 -14.76 3.52 0.37
N VAL A 211 -14.84 2.51 1.23
CA VAL A 211 -15.71 1.33 0.96
C VAL A 211 -17.19 1.71 0.89
N SER A 212 -17.65 2.65 1.74
CA SER A 212 -19.04 3.10 1.76
C SER A 212 -19.47 3.84 0.48
N LEU A 213 -18.50 4.34 -0.28
CA LEU A 213 -18.71 4.98 -1.58
C LEU A 213 -18.89 3.96 -2.71
N GLY A 214 -18.67 2.66 -2.46
CA GLY A 214 -18.70 1.61 -3.46
C GLY A 214 -17.32 1.22 -4.02
N ILE A 215 -16.24 1.75 -3.45
CA ILE A 215 -14.86 1.42 -3.85
C ILE A 215 -14.50 0.03 -3.34
N THR A 216 -14.03 -0.84 -4.24
CA THR A 216 -13.72 -2.26 -3.96
C THR A 216 -12.22 -2.59 -4.01
N SER A 217 -11.37 -1.57 -4.15
CA SER A 217 -9.92 -1.68 -4.35
C SER A 217 -9.20 -0.51 -3.71
N ILE A 218 -7.98 -0.74 -3.22
CA ILE A 218 -7.09 0.22 -2.55
C ILE A 218 -5.63 -0.12 -2.85
#